data_AF-A0ABD2NNR4-F1
#
_entry.id   AF-A0ABD2NNR4-F1
#
_cell.length_a   1.000
_cell.length_b   1.000
_cell.length_c   1.000
_cell.angle_alpha   90.00
_cell.angle_beta   90.00
_cell.angle_gamma   90.00
#
_symmetry.space_group_name_H-M   'P 1'
#
loop_
_entity.id
_entity.type
_entity.pdbx_description
1 polymer ?
#
loop_
_entity_poly.entity_id
_entity_poly.type
_entity_poly.pdbx_seq_one_letter_code
_entity_poly.pdbx_strand_id
1 'polypeptide(L)' 'MNFPPNPNTMCFEPVTTQEILSIVRNLKNKQSCGYNGLTTKIIKECIHLIVAPLCSLVNSSL' A
#
# COMPACT_ATOMS: atom_id res chain seq x y z
N MET A 1 34.19 4.24 11.30
CA MET A 1 33.64 5.59 10.98
C MET A 1 32.24 5.38 10.45
N ASN A 2 31.22 5.95 11.10
CA ASN A 2 29.85 6.00 10.54
C ASN A 2 29.71 7.32 9.77
N PHE A 3 29.42 7.24 8.49
CA PHE A 3 29.09 8.41 7.68
C PHE A 3 27.62 8.78 7.89
N PRO A 4 27.27 10.08 7.98
CA PRO A 4 25.88 10.49 8.06
C PRO A 4 25.13 10.08 6.79
N PRO A 5 23.83 9.73 6.88
CA PRO A 5 23.02 9.41 5.72
C PRO A 5 23.06 10.56 4.70
N ASN A 6 23.28 10.24 3.43
CA ASN A 6 23.22 11.23 2.36
C ASN A 6 21.74 11.64 2.15
N PRO A 7 21.37 12.92 2.32
CA PRO A 7 19.99 13.38 2.18
C PRO A 7 19.44 13.23 0.74
N ASN A 8 20.30 12.96 -0.24
CA ASN A 8 19.92 12.67 -1.62
C ASN A 8 19.74 11.17 -1.92
N THR A 9 19.70 10.32 -0.88
CA THR A 9 19.47 8.87 -1.04
C THR A 9 18.03 8.53 -0.70
N MET A 10 17.41 7.70 -1.53
CA MET A 10 16.07 7.17 -1.27
C MET A 10 16.19 6.05 -0.22
N CYS A 11 15.71 6.31 0.99
CA CYS A 11 15.59 5.30 2.04
C CYS A 11 14.15 4.81 2.05
N PHE A 12 13.97 3.48 1.99
CA PHE A 12 12.66 2.86 2.12
C PHE A 12 12.49 2.29 3.51
N GLU A 13 11.31 2.48 4.09
CA GLU A 13 10.92 1.89 5.37
C GLU A 13 9.79 0.88 5.15
N PRO A 14 9.72 -0.19 5.96
CA PRO A 14 8.60 -1.12 5.93
C PRO A 14 7.26 -0.41 6.10
N VAL A 15 6.30 -0.73 5.22
CA VAL A 15 4.93 -0.26 5.33
C VAL A 15 4.19 -1.00 6.44
N THR A 16 3.23 -0.32 7.05
CA THR A 16 2.30 -0.87 8.04
C THR A 16 0.93 -1.16 7.44
N THR A 17 0.18 -2.05 8.08
CA THR A 17 -1.22 -2.30 7.72
C THR A 17 -2.09 -1.04 7.84
N GLN A 18 -1.79 -0.14 8.78
CA GLN A 18 -2.53 1.11 8.97
C GLN A 18 -2.34 2.08 7.81
N GLU A 19 -1.11 2.20 7.28
CA GLU A 19 -0.83 3.03 6.10
C GLU A 19 -1.58 2.51 4.88
N ILE A 20 -1.55 1.20 4.66
CA ILE A 20 -2.31 0.55 3.58
C ILE A 20 -3.80 0.83 3.72
N LEU A 21 -4.37 0.64 4.92
CA LEU A 21 -5.78 0.92 5.19
C LEU A 21 -6.12 2.39 4.94
N SER A 22 -5.24 3.32 5.35
CA SER A 22 -5.40 4.74 5.11
C SER A 22 -5.44 5.05 3.60
N ILE A 23 -4.50 4.51 2.83
CA ILE A 23 -4.44 4.67 1.37
C ILE A 23 -5.72 4.14 0.73
N VAL A 24 -6.12 2.91 1.06
CA VAL A 24 -7.32 2.26 0.48
C VAL A 24 -8.58 3.04 0.80
N ARG A 25 -8.75 3.54 2.03
CA ARG A 25 -9.91 4.37 2.41
C ARG A 25 -9.98 5.66 1.58
N ASN A 26 -8.83 6.26 1.29
CA ASN A 26 -8.73 7.51 0.53
C ASN A 26 -8.80 7.33 -1.01
N LEU A 27 -8.85 6.10 -1.53
CA LEU A 27 -9.07 5.87 -2.96
C LEU A 27 -10.40 6.47 -3.40
N LYS A 28 -10.44 7.14 -4.56
CA LYS A 28 -11.70 7.65 -5.12
C LYS A 28 -12.64 6.47 -5.39
N ASN A 29 -13.90 6.61 -4.97
CA ASN A 29 -14.95 5.67 -5.36
C ASN A 29 -15.21 5.85 -6.86
N LYS A 30 -14.66 4.95 -7.68
CA LYS A 30 -14.89 4.95 -9.11
C LYS A 30 -15.89 3.85 -9.46
N GLN A 31 -16.91 4.23 -10.22
CA GLN A 31 -17.85 3.28 -10.84
C GLN A 31 -17.17 2.49 -11.97
N SER A 32 -16.18 3.10 -12.65
CA SER A 32 -15.39 2.43 -13.68
C SER A 32 -14.49 1.35 -13.07
N CYS A 33 -14.56 0.15 -13.60
CA CYS A 33 -13.63 -0.94 -13.29
C CYS A 33 -12.33 -0.80 -14.10
N GLY A 34 -11.23 -1.34 -13.56
CA GLY A 34 -10.00 -1.55 -14.33
C GLY A 34 -10.14 -2.69 -15.34
N TYR A 35 -9.07 -2.99 -16.07
CA TYR A 35 -9.02 -4.11 -17.02
C TYR A 35 -9.42 -5.46 -16.39
N ASN A 36 -9.19 -5.63 -15.09
CA ASN A 36 -9.53 -6.81 -14.31
C ASN A 36 -11.01 -6.87 -13.86
N GLY A 37 -11.85 -5.90 -14.24
CA GLY A 37 -13.26 -5.85 -13.83
C GLY A 37 -13.49 -5.43 -12.37
N LEU A 38 -12.44 -5.14 -11.60
CA LEU A 38 -12.55 -4.75 -10.19
C LEU A 38 -12.68 -3.23 -10.04
N THR A 39 -13.63 -2.81 -9.21
CA THR A 39 -13.78 -1.41 -8.82
C THR A 39 -13.06 -1.14 -7.49
N THR A 40 -12.77 0.13 -7.21
CA THR A 40 -12.19 0.52 -5.91
C THR A 40 -13.13 0.21 -4.74
N LYS A 41 -14.44 0.09 -5.00
CA LYS A 41 -15.42 -0.32 -3.99
C LYS A 41 -15.16 -1.73 -3.47
N ILE A 42 -14.93 -2.70 -4.36
CA ILE A 42 -14.65 -4.09 -3.98
C ILE A 42 -13.39 -4.15 -3.11
N ILE A 43 -12.34 -3.42 -3.49
CA ILE A 43 -11.10 -3.35 -2.72
C ILE A 43 -11.36 -2.81 -1.31
N LYS A 44 -12.15 -1.73 -1.18
CA LYS A 44 -12.51 -1.16 0.13
C LYS A 44 -13.33 -2.13 0.99
N GLU A 45 -14.20 -2.93 0.38
CA GLU A 45 -15.02 -3.91 1.09
C GLU A 45 -14.17 -5.09 1.59
N CYS A 46 -13.22 -5.59 0.78
CA CYS A 46 -12.42 -6.76 1.14
C CYS A 46 -11.06 -6.45 1.80
N ILE A 47 -10.67 -5.17 1.95
CA ILE A 47 -9.32 -4.80 2.42
C ILE A 47 -8.95 -5.45 3.77
N HIS A 48 -9.93 -5.63 4.67
CA HIS A 48 -9.71 -6.27 5.97
C HIS A 48 -9.25 -7.73 5.87
N LEU A 49 -9.57 -8.42 4.76
CA LEU A 49 -9.14 -9.79 4.49
C LEU A 49 -7.74 -9.86 3.88
N ILE A 50 -7.36 -8.84 3.09
CA ILE A 50 -6.14 -8.85 2.27
C ILE A 50 -5.03 -7.92 2.78
N VAL A 51 -5.30 -7.05 3.76
CA VAL A 51 -4.32 -6.05 4.23
C VAL A 51 -3.05 -6.69 4.81
N ALA A 52 -3.18 -7.79 5.55
CA ALA A 52 -2.05 -8.50 6.14
C ALA A 52 -1.12 -9.11 5.07
N PRO A 53 -1.62 -9.95 4.13
CA PRO A 53 -0.76 -10.47 3.06
C PRO A 53 -0.25 -9.37 2.12
N LEU A 54 -1.01 -8.30 1.88
CA LEU A 54 -0.55 -7.15 1.08
C LEU A 54 0.62 -6.42 1.76
N CYS A 55 0.53 -6.20 3.07
CA CYS A 55 1.61 -5.60 3.86
C CYS A 55 2.89 -6.43 3.80
N SER A 56 2.75 -7.75 3.97
CA SER A 56 3.90 -8.66 3.86
C SER A 56 4.50 -8.62 2.45
N LEU A 57 3.68 -8.63 1.40
CA LEU A 57 4.14 -8.62 0.01
C LEU A 57 4.95 -7.36 -0.32
N VAL A 58 4.47 -6.19 0.10
CA VAL A 58 5.15 -4.91 -0.14
C VAL A 58 6.48 -4.89 0.62
N ASN A 59 6.49 -5.33 1.88
CA ASN A 59 7.71 -5.35 2.70
C ASN A 59 8.73 -6.39 2.24
N SER A 60 8.32 -7.46 1.58
CA SER A 60 9.24 -8.43 0.98
C SER A 60 9.99 -7.89 -0.25
N SER A 61 9.59 -6.74 -0.79
CA SER A 61 10.20 -6.11 -1.97
C SER A 61 11.12 -4.93 -1.60
N LEU A 62 11.35 -4.70 -0.30
CA LEU A 62 12.26 -3.70 0.26
C LEU A 62 13.66 -4.30 0.45
#